data_AF-A0A2G9C6B6-F1
#
_entry.id   AF-A0A2G9C6B6-F1
#
_cell.length_a   1.000
_cell.length_b   1.000
_cell.length_c   1.000
_cell.angle_alpha   90.00
_cell.angle_beta   90.00
_cell.angle_gamma   90.00
#
_symmetry.space_group_name_H-M   'P 1'
#
loop_
_entity.id
_entity.type
_entity.pdbx_description
1 polymer ?
#
loop_
_entity_poly.entity_id
_entity_poly.type
_entity_poly.pdbx_seq_one_letter_code
_entity_poly.pdbx_strand_id
1 'polypeptide(L)'
;MYAIVRRASLARALCAVALAMGLTGCVSVYVDNKLPEVPATQFAKPAQPQPVQLFFEFQTKGVQNQQATALLKDRITEQVRSSGVFASVSDGPVTGGASLSIVLDNVPTSDDAFRKGFVTGLTFGLAGSQVGDGYICTATYRAPGAAEPIVKKARNVLWGTVGAASPPPGAVKAASIDAAMTVISRQVVSNVLNDVTHDPAFR
;
A
#
# COMPACT_ATOMS: atom_id res chain seq x y z
N MET A 1 16.38 37.05 47.13
CA MET A 1 16.51 35.59 46.95
C MET A 1 15.32 34.94 46.21
N TYR A 2 14.06 35.30 46.50
CA TYR A 2 12.86 34.75 45.84
C TYR A 2 12.74 34.99 44.31
N ALA A 3 13.22 36.12 43.79
CA ALA A 3 13.12 36.45 42.35
C ALA A 3 14.07 35.63 41.45
N ILE A 4 15.22 35.18 41.99
CA ILE A 4 16.21 34.39 41.26
C ILE A 4 15.72 32.94 41.10
N VAL A 5 15.09 32.39 42.14
CA VAL A 5 14.50 31.04 42.14
C VAL A 5 13.35 30.94 41.13
N ARG A 6 12.48 31.97 41.02
CA ARG A 6 11.37 32.00 40.05
C ARG A 6 11.82 32.06 38.59
N ARG A 7 12.92 32.77 38.29
CA ARG A 7 13.50 32.84 36.93
C ARG A 7 14.14 31.52 36.50
N ALA A 8 14.77 30.80 37.44
CA ALA A 8 15.34 29.47 37.18
C ALA A 8 14.28 28.40 36.89
N SER A 9 13.11 28.47 37.57
CA SER A 9 11.99 27.54 37.33
C SER A 9 11.28 27.77 35.99
N LEU A 10 11.15 29.03 35.54
CA LEU A 10 10.60 29.36 34.21
C LEU A 10 11.55 28.94 33.07
N ALA A 11 12.86 29.15 33.22
CA ALA A 11 13.86 28.72 32.24
C ALA A 11 13.94 27.18 32.10
N ARG A 12 13.80 26.44 33.21
CA ARG A 12 13.73 24.97 33.20
C ARG A 12 12.45 24.45 32.55
N ALA A 13 11.30 25.09 32.79
CA ALA A 13 10.05 24.73 32.13
C ALA A 13 10.11 24.97 30.61
N LEU A 14 10.69 26.09 30.16
CA LEU A 14 10.90 26.38 28.75
C LEU A 14 11.88 25.40 28.07
N CYS A 15 12.96 25.00 28.74
CA CYS A 15 13.85 23.95 28.22
C CYS A 15 13.17 22.58 28.12
N ALA A 16 12.31 22.22 29.09
CA ALA A 16 11.57 20.96 29.06
C ALA A 16 10.53 20.92 27.92
N VAL A 17 9.87 22.05 27.63
CA VAL A 17 8.94 22.17 26.49
C VAL A 17 9.68 22.15 25.15
N ALA A 18 10.82 22.84 25.03
CA ALA A 18 11.64 22.83 23.82
C ALA A 18 12.24 21.43 23.54
N LEU A 19 12.63 20.69 24.59
CA LEU A 19 13.12 19.32 24.47
C LEU A 19 11.98 18.33 24.12
N ALA A 20 10.77 18.56 24.64
CA ALA A 20 9.58 17.77 24.29
C ALA A 20 9.13 17.97 22.83
N MET A 21 9.32 19.17 22.27
CA MET A 21 9.03 19.45 20.85
C MET A 21 10.05 18.83 19.89
N GLY A 22 11.27 18.51 20.35
CA GLY A 22 12.29 17.84 19.56
C GLY A 22 12.13 16.31 19.44
N LEU A 23 11.17 15.73 20.17
CA LEU A 23 10.95 14.27 20.25
C LEU A 23 9.89 13.75 19.27
N THR A 24 9.46 14.53 18.28
CA THR A 24 8.66 13.99 17.16
C THR A 24 9.57 13.08 16.33
N GLY A 25 9.61 11.79 16.66
CA GLY A 25 10.36 10.81 15.88
C GLY A 25 9.88 10.83 14.42
N CYS A 26 10.74 11.25 13.50
CA CYS A 26 10.42 11.24 12.08
C CYS A 26 10.24 9.79 11.61
N VAL A 27 9.00 9.43 11.25
CA VAL A 27 8.72 8.14 10.60
C VAL A 27 9.18 8.26 9.14
N SER A 28 10.06 7.37 8.70
CA SER A 28 10.39 7.22 7.28
C SER A 28 9.74 5.95 6.74
N VAL A 29 9.13 6.03 5.55
CA VAL A 29 8.49 4.89 4.87
C VAL A 29 9.26 4.52 3.61
N TYR A 30 9.40 3.22 3.39
CA TYR A 30 10.14 2.64 2.27
C TYR A 30 9.29 1.59 1.57
N VAL A 31 9.44 1.45 0.26
CA VAL A 31 8.80 0.41 -0.54
C VAL A 31 9.81 -0.69 -0.82
N ASP A 32 9.46 -1.95 -0.58
CA ASP A 32 10.31 -3.08 -0.97
C ASP A 32 10.39 -3.17 -2.52
N ASN A 33 11.60 -3.29 -3.05
CA ASN A 33 11.89 -3.20 -4.48
C ASN A 33 12.04 -4.58 -5.16
N LYS A 34 11.64 -5.67 -4.48
CA LYS A 34 11.67 -7.02 -5.08
C LYS A 34 10.59 -7.26 -6.13
N LEU A 35 9.54 -6.44 -6.12
CA LEU A 35 8.43 -6.53 -7.06
C LEU A 35 8.30 -5.21 -7.83
N PRO A 36 9.11 -4.98 -8.88
CA PRO A 36 9.02 -3.77 -9.67
C PRO A 36 7.66 -3.69 -10.39
N GLU A 37 7.26 -2.47 -10.75
CA GLU A 37 6.05 -2.26 -11.53
C GLU A 37 6.22 -2.84 -12.95
N VAL A 38 5.21 -3.55 -13.44
CA VAL A 38 5.20 -4.06 -14.81
C VAL A 38 4.62 -2.99 -15.74
N PRO A 39 5.37 -2.52 -16.75
CA PRO A 39 4.85 -1.53 -17.69
C PRO A 39 3.76 -2.13 -18.58
N ALA A 40 2.76 -1.34 -18.94
CA ALA A 40 1.61 -1.79 -19.74
C ALA A 40 1.96 -2.33 -21.14
N THR A 41 3.17 -2.07 -21.63
CA THR A 41 3.70 -2.64 -22.88
C THR A 41 4.05 -4.12 -22.77
N GLN A 42 4.23 -4.64 -21.55
CA GLN A 42 4.52 -6.06 -21.32
C GLN A 42 3.23 -6.89 -21.17
N PHE A 43 2.07 -6.28 -20.97
CA PHE A 43 0.81 -7.00 -20.85
C PHE A 43 0.44 -7.70 -22.17
N ALA A 44 -0.09 -8.92 -22.07
CA ALA A 44 -0.61 -9.65 -23.22
C ALA A 44 -2.03 -9.12 -23.57
N LYS A 45 -2.09 -8.14 -24.47
CA LYS A 45 -3.36 -7.50 -24.84
C LYS A 45 -4.16 -8.36 -25.82
N PRO A 46 -5.46 -8.58 -25.59
CA PRO A 46 -6.29 -9.35 -26.52
C PRO A 46 -6.46 -8.55 -27.82
N ALA A 47 -6.58 -9.24 -28.95
CA ALA A 47 -6.78 -8.59 -30.25
C ALA A 47 -8.08 -7.77 -30.31
N GLN A 48 -9.09 -8.18 -29.53
CA GLN A 48 -10.37 -7.49 -29.36
C GLN A 48 -10.67 -7.31 -27.87
N PRO A 49 -10.17 -6.24 -27.24
CA PRO A 49 -10.46 -5.96 -25.83
C PRO A 49 -11.96 -5.85 -25.58
N GLN A 50 -12.42 -6.53 -24.52
CA GLN A 50 -13.82 -6.47 -24.09
C GLN A 50 -13.98 -5.44 -22.97
N PRO A 51 -15.19 -4.86 -22.78
CA PRO A 51 -15.52 -4.11 -21.58
C PRO A 51 -15.37 -4.97 -20.32
N VAL A 52 -14.98 -4.35 -19.21
CA VAL A 52 -14.90 -5.02 -17.90
C VAL A 52 -15.67 -4.23 -16.83
N GLN A 53 -16.39 -4.96 -15.99
CA GLN A 53 -16.86 -4.44 -14.71
C GLN A 53 -15.75 -4.60 -13.67
N LEU A 54 -15.29 -3.49 -13.10
CA LEU A 54 -14.28 -3.47 -12.05
C LEU A 54 -14.93 -3.40 -10.67
N PHE A 55 -14.54 -4.32 -9.80
CA PHE A 55 -14.78 -4.25 -8.37
C PHE A 55 -13.45 -4.00 -7.67
N PHE A 56 -13.39 -2.99 -6.83
CA PHE A 56 -12.22 -2.74 -6.00
C PHE A 56 -12.61 -2.72 -4.52
N GLU A 57 -11.83 -3.42 -3.72
CA GLU A 57 -11.95 -3.42 -2.26
C GLU A 57 -10.57 -3.32 -1.61
N PHE A 58 -10.45 -2.44 -0.64
CA PHE A 58 -9.33 -2.45 0.29
C PHE A 58 -9.75 -3.17 1.58
N GLN A 59 -8.89 -4.08 2.05
CA GLN A 59 -9.07 -4.81 3.28
C GLN A 59 -7.94 -4.51 4.27
N THR A 60 -8.25 -4.65 5.55
CA THR A 60 -7.26 -4.68 6.63
C THR A 60 -7.46 -5.97 7.39
N LYS A 61 -6.50 -6.88 7.25
CA LYS A 61 -6.55 -8.24 7.84
C LYS A 61 -7.82 -8.99 7.41
N GLY A 62 -8.15 -8.91 6.13
CA GLY A 62 -9.33 -9.55 5.56
C GLY A 62 -10.67 -8.86 5.84
N VAL A 63 -10.68 -7.73 6.57
CA VAL A 63 -11.91 -6.97 6.85
C VAL A 63 -12.00 -5.76 5.93
N GLN A 64 -13.15 -5.55 5.30
CA GLN A 64 -13.38 -4.41 4.43
C GLN A 64 -13.10 -3.07 5.15
N ASN A 65 -12.31 -2.22 4.49
CA ASN A 65 -12.03 -0.86 4.92
C ASN A 65 -12.56 0.12 3.87
N GLN A 66 -13.76 0.64 4.11
CA GLN A 66 -14.46 1.52 3.16
C GLN A 66 -13.73 2.84 2.92
N GLN A 67 -13.06 3.38 3.95
CA GLN A 67 -12.31 4.64 3.82
C GLN A 67 -11.10 4.48 2.89
N ALA A 68 -10.30 3.43 3.10
CA ALA A 68 -9.17 3.13 2.23
C ALA A 68 -9.62 2.73 0.82
N THR A 69 -10.76 2.02 0.72
CA THR A 69 -11.38 1.71 -0.57
C THR A 69 -11.72 2.99 -1.33
N ALA A 70 -12.43 3.93 -0.70
CA ALA A 70 -12.79 5.21 -1.32
C ALA A 70 -11.56 6.03 -1.74
N LEU A 71 -10.51 6.04 -0.91
CA LEU A 71 -9.27 6.78 -1.19
C LEU A 71 -8.52 6.23 -2.42
N LEU A 72 -8.51 4.91 -2.60
CA LEU A 72 -7.70 4.26 -3.64
C LEU A 72 -8.49 3.93 -4.90
N LYS A 73 -9.82 3.91 -4.84
CA LYS A 73 -10.68 3.46 -5.94
C LYS A 73 -10.36 4.12 -7.27
N ASP A 74 -10.28 5.45 -7.30
CA ASP A 74 -10.03 6.18 -8.54
C ASP A 74 -8.63 5.88 -9.12
N ARG A 75 -7.63 5.73 -8.26
CA ARG A 75 -6.25 5.41 -8.66
C ARG A 75 -6.15 4.00 -9.25
N ILE A 76 -6.80 3.02 -8.62
CA ILE A 76 -6.82 1.63 -9.10
C ILE A 76 -7.62 1.54 -10.40
N THR A 77 -8.76 2.20 -10.47
CA THR A 77 -9.59 2.25 -11.68
C THR A 77 -8.83 2.86 -12.85
N GLU A 78 -8.13 3.96 -12.62
CA GLU A 78 -7.30 4.60 -13.66
C GLU A 78 -6.13 3.72 -14.07
N GLN A 79 -5.49 3.02 -13.13
CA GLN A 79 -4.44 2.07 -13.48
C GLN A 79 -4.96 0.91 -14.36
N VAL A 80 -6.13 0.34 -14.03
CA VAL A 80 -6.76 -0.70 -14.86
C VAL A 80 -7.16 -0.13 -16.22
N ARG A 81 -7.71 1.08 -16.27
CA ARG A 81 -8.10 1.75 -17.52
C ARG A 81 -6.89 2.02 -18.43
N SER A 82 -5.83 2.61 -17.89
CA SER A 82 -4.59 2.94 -18.61
C SER A 82 -3.75 1.72 -19.00
N SER A 83 -4.06 0.53 -18.47
CA SER A 83 -3.43 -0.73 -18.90
C SER A 83 -3.66 -1.03 -20.39
N GLY A 84 -4.80 -0.57 -20.94
CA GLY A 84 -5.24 -0.90 -22.29
C GLY A 84 -5.57 -2.39 -22.51
N VAL A 85 -5.77 -3.15 -21.43
CA VAL A 85 -6.19 -4.57 -21.48
C VAL A 85 -7.68 -4.72 -21.82
N PHE A 86 -8.48 -3.73 -21.43
CA PHE A 86 -9.94 -3.72 -21.61
C PHE A 86 -10.35 -2.55 -22.51
N ALA A 87 -11.44 -2.71 -23.27
CA ALA A 87 -11.96 -1.64 -24.13
C ALA A 87 -12.55 -0.48 -23.30
N SER A 88 -13.16 -0.81 -22.17
CA SER A 88 -13.65 0.15 -21.19
C SER A 88 -13.67 -0.49 -19.81
N VAL A 89 -13.59 0.35 -18.77
CA VAL A 89 -13.63 -0.06 -17.37
C VAL A 89 -14.80 0.67 -16.71
N SER A 90 -15.72 -0.09 -16.14
CA SER A 90 -16.96 0.41 -15.53
C SER A 90 -17.11 -0.12 -14.11
N ASP A 91 -17.62 0.71 -13.21
CA ASP A 91 -17.99 0.30 -11.85
C ASP A 91 -19.36 -0.40 -11.81
N GLY A 92 -20.15 -0.25 -12.87
CA GLY A 92 -21.44 -0.91 -13.06
C GLY A 92 -21.37 -2.10 -14.04
N PRO A 93 -22.45 -2.90 -14.12
CA PRO A 93 -22.53 -4.02 -15.03
C PRO A 93 -22.26 -3.61 -16.48
N VAL A 94 -21.52 -4.45 -17.20
CA VAL A 94 -21.25 -4.30 -18.63
C VAL A 94 -21.91 -5.44 -19.40
N THR A 95 -22.72 -5.13 -20.41
CA THR A 95 -23.44 -6.14 -21.21
C THR A 95 -22.44 -7.01 -21.96
N GLY A 96 -22.47 -8.33 -21.70
CA GLY A 96 -21.58 -9.28 -22.33
C GLY A 96 -20.09 -9.08 -22.00
N GLY A 97 -19.76 -8.20 -21.05
CA GLY A 97 -18.39 -7.92 -20.65
C GLY A 97 -17.93 -8.81 -19.50
N ALA A 98 -16.62 -8.80 -19.27
CA ALA A 98 -16.00 -9.56 -18.20
C ALA A 98 -16.19 -8.89 -16.83
N SER A 99 -15.83 -9.60 -15.76
CA SER A 99 -15.67 -9.00 -14.43
C SER A 99 -14.22 -9.12 -13.97
N LEU A 100 -13.74 -8.09 -13.29
CA LEU A 100 -12.44 -8.06 -12.63
C LEU A 100 -12.65 -7.56 -11.20
N SER A 101 -12.35 -8.40 -10.22
CA SER A 101 -12.27 -7.99 -8.81
C SER A 101 -10.81 -7.84 -8.40
N ILE A 102 -10.47 -6.69 -7.83
CA ILE A 102 -9.18 -6.41 -7.22
C ILE A 102 -9.40 -6.22 -5.73
N VAL A 103 -8.83 -7.11 -4.92
CA VAL A 103 -8.79 -6.98 -3.46
C VAL A 103 -7.37 -6.67 -3.04
N LEU A 104 -7.16 -5.54 -2.38
CA LEU A 104 -5.88 -5.16 -1.77
C LEU A 104 -5.99 -5.26 -0.26
N ASP A 105 -5.38 -6.30 0.32
CA ASP A 105 -5.43 -6.56 1.77
C ASP A 105 -4.11 -6.17 2.43
N ASN A 106 -4.20 -5.28 3.44
CA ASN A 106 -3.10 -4.99 4.36
C ASN A 106 -3.05 -6.06 5.45
N VAL A 107 -1.98 -6.84 5.45
CA VAL A 107 -1.70 -7.91 6.41
C VAL A 107 -0.39 -7.68 7.15
N PRO A 108 -0.28 -8.08 8.42
CA PRO A 108 1.00 -8.03 9.12
C PRO A 108 2.04 -8.92 8.41
N THR A 109 3.29 -8.46 8.33
CA THR A 109 4.41 -9.28 7.84
C THR A 109 4.92 -10.28 8.89
N SER A 110 4.60 -10.04 10.16
CA SER A 110 4.86 -10.88 11.33
C SER A 110 3.96 -10.46 12.50
N ASP A 111 3.71 -11.34 13.48
CA ASP A 111 2.91 -11.02 14.68
C ASP A 111 3.55 -9.90 15.54
N ASP A 112 4.87 -9.71 15.45
CA ASP A 112 5.62 -8.68 16.19
C ASP A 112 5.45 -7.25 15.66
N ALA A 113 4.99 -7.08 14.41
CA ALA A 113 4.79 -5.77 13.79
C ALA A 113 3.80 -4.90 14.59
N PHE A 114 2.77 -5.52 15.18
CA PHE A 114 1.75 -4.83 15.97
C PHE A 114 2.24 -4.48 17.39
N ARG A 115 3.03 -5.35 18.04
CA ARG A 115 3.57 -5.11 19.39
C ARG A 115 4.55 -3.94 19.43
N LYS A 116 5.28 -3.70 18.34
CA LYS A 116 6.26 -2.61 18.24
C LYS A 116 5.64 -1.22 18.12
N GLY A 117 4.36 -1.10 17.72
CA GLY A 117 3.69 0.20 17.58
C GLY A 117 3.26 0.86 18.89
N PHE A 118 3.03 0.07 19.96
CA PHE A 118 2.42 0.54 21.22
C PHE A 118 3.40 0.70 22.39
N VAL A 119 4.64 0.18 22.29
CA VAL A 119 5.67 0.22 23.36
C VAL A 119 6.66 1.41 23.18
N THR A 120 6.33 2.35 22.30
CA THR A 120 7.21 3.36 21.65
C THR A 120 7.51 4.62 22.47
N GLY A 121 7.58 4.53 23.80
CA GLY A 121 7.63 5.72 24.67
C GLY A 121 8.97 6.45 24.73
N LEU A 122 10.05 5.80 25.16
CA LEU A 122 11.30 6.52 25.50
C LEU A 122 12.61 5.73 25.25
N THR A 123 12.58 4.40 25.21
CA THR A 123 13.81 3.57 25.12
C THR A 123 14.22 3.19 23.69
N PHE A 124 13.27 3.16 22.74
CA PHE A 124 13.53 2.82 21.33
C PHE A 124 13.84 4.02 20.43
N GLY A 125 13.65 5.26 20.86
CA GLY A 125 14.10 6.43 20.10
C GLY A 125 15.62 6.41 19.84
N LEU A 126 16.39 5.78 20.74
CA LEU A 126 17.84 5.62 20.63
C LEU A 126 18.27 4.38 19.82
N ALA A 127 17.54 3.26 19.91
CA ALA A 127 17.87 2.02 19.19
C ALA A 127 17.23 1.94 17.78
N GLY A 128 16.13 2.66 17.56
CA GLY A 128 15.31 2.60 16.36
C GLY A 128 14.41 1.36 16.27
N SER A 129 13.31 1.47 15.53
CA SER A 129 12.40 0.35 15.24
C SER A 129 12.05 0.26 13.76
N GLN A 130 11.94 -0.96 13.23
CA GLN A 130 11.46 -1.26 11.88
C GLN A 130 10.17 -2.10 11.96
N VAL A 131 9.16 -1.73 11.16
CA VAL A 131 7.88 -2.43 11.03
C VAL A 131 7.58 -2.66 9.55
N GLY A 132 7.06 -3.84 9.21
CA GLY A 132 6.66 -4.17 7.84
C GLY A 132 5.16 -4.36 7.74
N ASP A 133 4.53 -3.63 6.83
CA ASP A 133 3.12 -3.74 6.46
C ASP A 133 3.02 -4.45 5.10
N GLY A 134 2.44 -5.65 5.09
CA GLY A 134 2.32 -6.48 3.91
C GLY A 134 1.07 -6.14 3.13
N TYR A 135 1.18 -6.10 1.81
CA TYR A 135 0.06 -5.85 0.91
C TYR A 135 -0.08 -7.03 -0.03
N ILE A 136 -1.22 -7.71 0.04
CA ILE A 136 -1.57 -8.79 -0.88
C ILE A 136 -2.64 -8.27 -1.83
N CYS A 137 -2.30 -8.16 -3.10
CA CYS A 137 -3.26 -7.90 -4.16
C CYS A 137 -3.74 -9.24 -4.71
N THR A 138 -5.06 -9.45 -4.73
CA THR A 138 -5.70 -10.58 -5.41
C THR A 138 -6.54 -10.04 -6.56
N ALA A 139 -6.22 -10.44 -7.79
CA ALA A 139 -7.06 -10.22 -8.95
C ALA A 139 -7.88 -11.48 -9.24
N THR A 140 -9.19 -11.32 -9.40
CA THR A 140 -10.10 -12.38 -9.84
C THR A 140 -10.77 -11.90 -11.12
N TYR A 141 -10.37 -12.47 -12.26
CA TYR A 141 -10.93 -12.18 -13.57
C TYR A 141 -11.89 -13.29 -14.00
N ARG A 142 -13.07 -12.94 -14.50
CA ARG A 142 -14.00 -13.90 -15.10
C ARG A 142 -14.43 -13.38 -16.46
N ALA A 143 -13.98 -14.07 -17.51
CA ALA A 143 -14.44 -13.85 -18.86
C ALA A 143 -15.95 -14.15 -18.99
N PRO A 144 -16.64 -13.54 -19.97
CA PRO A 144 -18.05 -13.82 -20.23
C PRO A 144 -18.30 -15.32 -20.41
N GLY A 145 -19.29 -15.86 -19.70
CA GLY A 145 -19.68 -17.28 -19.76
C GLY A 145 -18.61 -18.27 -19.27
N ALA A 146 -17.51 -17.83 -18.67
CA ALA A 146 -16.50 -18.73 -18.11
C ALA A 146 -17.01 -19.40 -16.82
N ALA A 147 -16.83 -20.72 -16.74
CA ALA A 147 -17.19 -21.51 -15.57
C ALA A 147 -16.32 -21.16 -14.35
N GLU A 148 -15.00 -21.05 -14.56
CA GLU A 148 -14.03 -20.73 -13.51
C GLU A 148 -13.36 -19.38 -13.75
N PRO A 149 -13.06 -18.62 -12.68
CA PRO A 149 -12.31 -17.39 -12.78
C PRO A 149 -10.80 -17.64 -12.79
N ILE A 150 -10.05 -16.72 -13.39
CA ILE A 150 -8.60 -16.63 -13.26
C ILE A 150 -8.30 -15.87 -11.96
N VAL A 151 -7.52 -16.48 -11.06
CA VAL A 151 -7.14 -15.85 -9.79
C VAL A 151 -5.63 -15.72 -9.72
N LYS A 152 -5.13 -14.49 -9.62
CA LYS A 152 -3.70 -14.17 -9.50
C LYS A 152 -3.44 -13.34 -8.26
N LYS A 153 -2.23 -13.47 -7.70
CA LYS A 153 -1.84 -12.77 -6.49
C LYS A 153 -0.45 -12.18 -6.62
N ALA A 154 -0.28 -10.96 -6.15
CA ALA A 154 1.01 -10.32 -5.97
C ALA A 154 1.12 -9.81 -4.54
N ARG A 155 2.34 -9.85 -3.98
CA ARG A 155 2.62 -9.37 -2.64
C ARG A 155 3.75 -8.38 -2.67
N ASN A 156 3.60 -7.28 -1.96
CA ASN A 156 4.72 -6.40 -1.64
C ASN A 156 4.64 -5.88 -0.20
N VAL A 157 5.67 -5.18 0.28
CA VAL A 157 5.78 -4.70 1.66
C VAL A 157 6.13 -3.22 1.69
N LEU A 158 5.45 -2.45 2.56
CA LEU A 158 5.92 -1.16 3.03
C LEU A 158 6.68 -1.33 4.34
N TRP A 159 7.83 -0.68 4.45
CA TRP A 159 8.65 -0.67 5.66
C TRP A 159 8.59 0.70 6.32
N GLY A 160 8.07 0.75 7.54
CA GLY A 160 8.18 1.91 8.42
C GLY A 160 9.43 1.82 9.28
N THR A 161 10.15 2.91 9.43
CA THR A 161 11.28 3.04 10.37
C THR A 161 11.08 4.27 11.26
N VAL A 162 11.47 4.13 12.52
CA VAL A 162 11.48 5.20 13.52
C VAL A 162 12.84 5.20 14.21
N GLY A 163 13.40 6.38 14.49
CA GLY A 163 14.71 6.51 15.15
C GLY A 163 15.87 6.06 14.25
N ALA A 164 16.89 5.43 14.84
CA ALA A 164 18.12 5.01 14.15
C ALA A 164 17.98 3.73 13.29
N ALA A 165 16.77 3.18 13.12
CA ALA A 165 16.56 1.97 12.35
C ALA A 165 16.74 2.21 10.84
N SER A 166 17.38 1.26 10.18
CA SER A 166 17.49 1.22 8.71
C SER A 166 16.43 0.29 8.13
N PRO A 167 15.93 0.55 6.91
CA PRO A 167 15.04 -0.38 6.22
C PRO A 167 15.82 -1.62 5.73
N PRO A 168 15.12 -2.68 5.27
CA PRO A 168 15.79 -3.81 4.63
C PRO A 168 16.60 -3.42 3.39
N PRO A 169 17.66 -4.16 3.06
CA PRO A 169 18.46 -3.90 1.87
C PRO A 169 17.62 -3.83 0.60
N GLY A 170 17.84 -2.79 -0.21
CA GLY A 170 17.14 -2.59 -1.48
C GLY A 170 15.77 -1.93 -1.37
N ALA A 171 15.24 -1.68 -0.17
CA ALA A 171 14.02 -0.90 -0.01
C ALA A 171 14.27 0.58 -0.37
N VAL A 172 13.34 1.19 -1.11
CA VAL A 172 13.46 2.55 -1.63
C VAL A 172 12.65 3.50 -0.79
N LYS A 173 13.27 4.60 -0.33
CA LYS A 173 12.58 5.60 0.48
C LYS A 173 11.51 6.31 -0.34
N ALA A 174 10.30 6.39 0.19
CA ALA A 174 9.22 7.17 -0.40
C ALA A 174 9.28 8.63 0.08
N ALA A 175 8.82 9.55 -0.77
CA ALA A 175 8.72 10.98 -0.42
C ALA A 175 7.66 11.24 0.66
N SER A 176 6.62 10.42 0.71
CA SER A 176 5.52 10.48 1.68
C SER A 176 4.83 9.11 1.79
N ILE A 177 3.94 8.94 2.77
CA ILE A 177 3.10 7.75 2.89
C ILE A 177 2.19 7.60 1.66
N ASP A 178 1.62 8.70 1.16
CA ASP A 178 0.77 8.69 -0.03
C ASP A 178 1.54 8.27 -1.29
N ALA A 179 2.78 8.74 -1.43
CA ALA A 179 3.68 8.31 -2.50
C ALA A 179 4.02 6.82 -2.38
N ALA A 180 4.30 6.34 -1.16
CA ALA A 180 4.56 4.93 -0.90
C ALA A 180 3.34 4.06 -1.29
N MET A 181 2.14 4.48 -0.88
CA MET A 181 0.89 3.81 -1.20
C MET A 181 0.61 3.78 -2.70
N THR A 182 0.91 4.88 -3.41
CA THR A 182 0.78 4.94 -4.87
C THR A 182 1.75 3.99 -5.57
N VAL A 183 3.01 3.95 -5.14
CA VAL A 183 4.01 3.05 -5.74
C VAL A 183 3.65 1.59 -5.47
N ILE A 184 3.36 1.23 -4.22
CA ILE A 184 3.08 -0.17 -3.89
C ILE A 184 1.80 -0.67 -4.55
N SER A 185 0.73 0.16 -4.61
CA SER A 185 -0.50 -0.21 -5.32
C SER A 185 -0.23 -0.45 -6.80
N ARG A 186 0.57 0.43 -7.42
CA ARG A 186 0.95 0.28 -8.82
C ARG A 186 1.71 -1.01 -9.08
N GLN A 187 2.71 -1.29 -8.24
CA GLN A 187 3.50 -2.52 -8.33
C GLN A 187 2.63 -3.77 -8.22
N VAL A 188 1.83 -3.90 -7.15
CA VAL A 188 1.05 -5.13 -6.95
C VAL A 188 -0.07 -5.29 -7.97
N VAL A 189 -0.74 -4.21 -8.40
CA VAL A 189 -1.81 -4.25 -9.41
C VAL A 189 -1.27 -4.56 -10.80
N SER A 190 -0.17 -3.92 -11.21
CA SER A 190 0.44 -4.20 -12.53
C SER A 190 0.90 -5.65 -12.65
N ASN A 191 1.47 -6.22 -11.59
CA ASN A 191 1.91 -7.61 -11.58
C ASN A 191 0.72 -8.58 -11.70
N VAL A 192 -0.35 -8.41 -10.91
CA VAL A 192 -1.52 -9.30 -11.05
C VAL A 192 -2.23 -9.13 -12.39
N LEU A 193 -2.29 -7.92 -12.95
CA LEU A 193 -2.84 -7.70 -14.28
C LEU A 193 -1.98 -8.38 -15.35
N ASN A 194 -0.65 -8.24 -15.27
CA ASN A 194 0.26 -8.94 -16.15
C ASN A 194 0.02 -10.44 -16.12
N ASP A 195 -0.02 -11.03 -14.92
CA ASP A 195 -0.22 -12.47 -14.74
C ASP A 195 -1.60 -12.94 -15.22
N VAL A 196 -2.64 -12.12 -15.04
CA VAL A 196 -3.98 -12.40 -15.60
C VAL A 196 -3.93 -12.41 -17.11
N THR A 197 -3.30 -11.41 -17.74
CA THR A 197 -3.26 -11.31 -19.21
C THR A 197 -2.47 -12.43 -19.88
N HIS A 198 -1.47 -12.99 -19.19
CA HIS A 198 -0.68 -14.12 -19.68
C HIS A 198 -1.29 -15.48 -19.35
N ASP A 199 -2.41 -15.51 -18.63
CA ASP A 199 -3.09 -16.77 -18.35
C ASP A 199 -3.76 -17.32 -19.62
N PRO A 200 -3.58 -18.61 -19.96
CA PRO A 200 -4.18 -19.18 -21.18
C PRO A 200 -5.71 -19.11 -21.24
N ALA A 201 -6.39 -18.96 -20.10
CA ALA A 201 -7.84 -18.80 -20.03
C ALA A 201 -8.29 -17.34 -20.22
N PHE A 202 -7.36 -16.39 -20.33
CA PHE A 202 -7.66 -14.99 -20.59
C PHE A 202 -8.10 -14.78 -22.03
N ARG A 203 -9.28 -14.16 -22.19
CA ARG A 203 -9.96 -13.91 -23.46
C ARG A 203 -10.89 -12.73 -23.31
#